data_AF-A0A9E5YNB5-F1
#
_entry.id   AF-A0A9E5YNB5-F1
#
_cell.length_a   1.000
_cell.length_b   1.000
_cell.length_c   1.000
_cell.angle_alpha   90.00
_cell.angle_beta   90.00
_cell.angle_gamma   90.00
#
_symmetry.space_group_name_H-M   'P 1'
#
loop_
_entity.id
_entity.type
_entity.pdbx_description
1 polymer ?
#
loop_
_entity_poly.entity_id
_entity_poly.type
_entity_poly.pdbx_seq_one_letter_code
_entity_poly.pdbx_strand_id
1 'polypeptide(L)'
;MPQLALELAVVDACGAQTVASIPTAPAATTPPVHEATSEVAPVVASADAQKGVPTSRNLLEDSGEDRSNSTDGTNEQEIAQETPAEGVADSKGAVDIATVQKYWTTFQKSVRDKHASLPMTLEQGEITRVENGVVYVTVQFAFYAETINTGKNSELLSKLLSEVIGSKLVLVAEHAGSTESDPNVAALMDAFGGEVIA
;
A
#
# COMPACT_ATOMS: atom_id res chain seq x y z
N MET A 1 31.75 9.66 37.48
CA MET A 1 30.30 9.85 37.65
C MET A 1 29.64 8.47 37.67
N PRO A 2 28.71 8.21 38.60
CA PRO A 2 28.06 6.91 38.81
C PRO A 2 27.09 6.52 37.68
N GLN A 3 26.93 5.21 37.49
CA GLN A 3 26.09 4.54 36.48
C GLN A 3 24.59 4.88 36.61
N LEU A 4 23.92 5.10 35.49
CA LEU A 4 22.46 5.18 35.38
C LEU A 4 21.87 3.76 35.27
N ALA A 5 20.82 3.51 36.06
CA ALA A 5 20.00 2.31 35.97
C ALA A 5 19.01 2.45 34.80
N LEU A 6 19.03 1.50 33.86
CA LEU A 6 17.97 1.33 32.88
C LEU A 6 17.11 0.15 33.33
N GLU A 7 15.95 0.47 33.90
CA GLU A 7 14.92 -0.52 34.20
C GLU A 7 14.28 -0.98 32.88
N LEU A 8 14.70 -2.15 32.41
CA LEU A 8 14.08 -2.83 31.28
C LEU A 8 12.82 -3.56 31.77
N ALA A 9 11.65 -2.99 31.49
CA ALA A 9 10.38 -3.69 31.61
C ALA A 9 10.18 -4.60 30.39
N VAL A 10 10.32 -5.91 30.58
CA VAL A 10 9.95 -6.93 29.60
C VAL A 10 8.47 -7.24 29.81
N VAL A 11 7.62 -6.82 28.86
CA VAL A 11 6.20 -7.21 28.85
C VAL A 11 6.10 -8.55 28.13
N ASP A 12 6.04 -9.61 28.92
CA ASP A 12 5.77 -10.96 28.46
C ASP A 12 4.26 -11.08 28.20
N ALA A 13 3.85 -11.00 26.93
CA ALA A 13 2.46 -11.20 26.52
C ALA A 13 2.20 -12.70 26.27
N CYS A 14 2.40 -13.53 27.30
CA CYS A 14 1.93 -14.92 27.28
C CYS A 14 0.51 -14.97 27.85
N GLY A 15 -0.47 -14.88 26.95
CA GLY A 15 -1.88 -14.99 27.28
C GLY A 15 -2.59 -15.93 26.32
N ALA A 16 -2.47 -17.23 26.56
CA ALA A 16 -3.39 -18.23 26.03
C ALA A 16 -4.80 -17.91 26.57
N GLN A 17 -5.55 -17.10 25.82
CA GLN A 17 -6.93 -16.78 26.16
C GLN A 17 -7.83 -17.90 25.66
N THR A 18 -8.22 -18.72 26.62
CA THR A 18 -9.34 -19.65 26.58
C THR A 18 -10.56 -19.00 25.93
N VAL A 19 -11.07 -19.64 24.87
CA VAL A 19 -12.35 -19.35 24.23
C VAL A 19 -13.50 -19.38 25.24
N ALA A 20 -13.87 -18.21 25.75
CA ALA A 20 -15.15 -18.02 26.45
C ALA A 20 -16.26 -18.04 25.40
N SER A 21 -17.11 -19.07 25.48
CA SER A 21 -18.31 -19.22 24.65
C SER A 21 -19.20 -17.98 24.77
N ILE A 22 -19.45 -17.33 23.64
CA ILE A 22 -20.34 -16.17 23.55
C ILE A 22 -21.77 -16.66 23.81
N PRO A 23 -22.54 -16.05 24.73
CA PRO A 23 -23.93 -16.41 24.94
C PRO A 23 -24.76 -16.06 23.70
N THR A 24 -25.38 -17.09 23.11
CA THR A 24 -26.44 -16.97 22.10
C THR A 24 -27.58 -16.11 22.64
N ALA A 25 -27.68 -14.87 22.17
CA ALA A 25 -28.81 -14.00 22.45
C ALA A 25 -30.06 -14.50 21.69
N PRO A 26 -31.24 -14.55 22.34
CA PRO A 26 -32.47 -14.97 21.70
C PRO A 26 -32.96 -13.97 20.67
N ALA A 27 -33.46 -14.50 19.55
CA ALA A 27 -34.18 -13.79 18.53
C ALA A 27 -35.37 -13.01 19.11
N ALA A 28 -35.44 -11.71 18.84
CA ALA A 28 -36.67 -10.95 18.95
C ALA A 28 -36.67 -9.70 18.05
N THR A 29 -37.62 -9.74 17.11
CA THR A 29 -38.45 -8.60 16.71
C THR A 29 -37.90 -7.64 15.65
N THR A 30 -38.31 -7.95 14.43
CA THR A 30 -38.66 -7.06 13.31
C THR A 30 -38.84 -5.57 13.66
N PRO A 31 -38.11 -4.66 12.98
CA PRO A 31 -38.54 -3.28 12.83
C PRO A 31 -39.56 -3.11 11.67
N PRO A 32 -40.43 -2.09 11.75
CA PRO A 32 -41.51 -1.85 10.81
C PRO A 32 -41.02 -1.39 9.43
N VAL A 33 -41.70 -1.90 8.41
CA VAL A 33 -41.72 -1.39 7.04
C VAL A 33 -42.13 0.08 7.06
N HIS A 34 -41.18 0.97 6.76
CA HIS A 34 -41.51 2.29 6.23
C HIS A 34 -41.28 2.27 4.73
N GLU A 35 -42.38 2.04 4.04
CA GLU A 35 -42.64 2.37 2.65
C GLU A 35 -42.48 3.89 2.49
N ALA A 36 -41.43 4.31 1.77
CA ALA A 36 -41.30 5.65 1.23
C ALA A 36 -40.89 5.53 -0.23
N THR A 37 -41.91 5.45 -1.08
CA THR A 37 -41.85 5.72 -2.52
C THR A 37 -41.13 7.04 -2.77
N SER A 38 -39.98 6.98 -3.45
CA SER A 38 -39.46 8.12 -4.19
C SER A 38 -39.24 7.68 -5.64
N GLU A 39 -40.36 7.67 -6.35
CA GLU A 39 -40.44 7.70 -7.80
C GLU A 39 -39.96 9.08 -8.25
N VAL A 40 -38.71 9.17 -8.71
CA VAL A 40 -38.25 10.35 -9.47
C VAL A 40 -37.98 9.88 -10.88
N ALA A 41 -38.90 10.23 -11.76
CA ALA A 41 -38.92 9.89 -13.17
C ALA A 41 -37.68 10.40 -13.92
N PRO A 42 -37.31 9.75 -15.04
CA PRO A 42 -36.23 10.20 -15.92
C PRO A 42 -36.72 11.36 -16.79
N VAL A 43 -36.18 12.57 -16.59
CA VAL A 43 -36.28 13.63 -17.59
C VAL A 43 -35.27 13.35 -18.69
N VAL A 44 -35.80 12.78 -19.78
CA VAL A 44 -35.23 12.82 -21.11
C VAL A 44 -35.29 14.27 -21.63
N ALA A 45 -34.13 14.84 -21.96
CA ALA A 45 -34.05 15.98 -22.86
C ALA A 45 -32.83 15.78 -23.77
N SER A 46 -33.11 15.21 -24.95
CA SER A 46 -32.25 15.29 -26.12
C SER A 46 -32.58 16.57 -26.90
N ALA A 47 -31.57 17.36 -27.24
CA ALA A 47 -31.43 18.20 -28.44
C ALA A 47 -30.13 19.01 -28.27
N ASP A 48 -29.05 18.64 -28.96
CA ASP A 48 -28.71 19.14 -30.30
C ASP A 48 -28.44 20.66 -30.31
N ALA A 49 -27.16 21.03 -30.35
CA ALA A 49 -26.62 22.04 -31.28
C ALA A 49 -25.19 22.45 -30.88
N GLN A 50 -24.25 22.08 -31.75
CA GLN A 50 -23.11 22.85 -32.24
C GLN A 50 -22.38 23.86 -31.33
N LYS A 51 -21.05 23.84 -31.54
CA LYS A 51 -20.18 24.99 -31.87
C LYS A 51 -19.26 25.49 -30.74
N GLY A 52 -17.96 25.38 -31.00
CA GLY A 52 -17.01 26.43 -30.62
C GLY A 52 -15.99 26.05 -29.57
N VAL A 53 -14.79 25.74 -30.04
CA VAL A 53 -13.52 25.88 -29.31
C VAL A 53 -13.41 27.33 -28.82
N PRO A 54 -12.95 27.57 -27.57
CA PRO A 54 -11.68 28.27 -27.45
C PRO A 54 -10.75 27.57 -26.46
N THR A 55 -9.57 27.26 -26.97
CA THR A 55 -8.32 27.10 -26.23
C THR A 55 -8.12 28.30 -25.32
N SER A 56 -8.50 28.18 -24.05
CA SER A 56 -8.08 29.11 -23.01
C SER A 56 -6.62 28.81 -22.67
N ARG A 57 -5.79 29.53 -23.41
CA ARG A 57 -4.40 29.87 -23.15
C ARG A 57 -4.33 30.44 -21.73
N ASN A 58 -4.08 29.60 -20.73
CA ASN A 58 -3.81 30.10 -19.38
C ASN A 58 -2.40 30.68 -19.39
N LEU A 59 -2.43 32.01 -19.47
CA LEU A 59 -1.34 32.93 -19.53
C LEU A 59 -0.57 32.87 -18.23
N LEU A 60 0.70 32.49 -18.37
CA LEU A 60 1.84 32.94 -17.60
C LEU A 60 1.55 34.19 -16.73
N GLU A 61 1.28 33.99 -15.44
CA GLU A 61 1.49 35.02 -14.42
C GLU A 61 2.73 34.63 -13.62
N ASP A 62 3.83 35.19 -14.13
CA ASP A 62 4.99 35.64 -13.38
C ASP A 62 4.54 36.44 -12.14
N SER A 63 4.74 35.86 -10.97
CA SER A 63 4.80 36.60 -9.72
C SER A 63 5.93 36.01 -8.90
N GLY A 64 7.09 36.64 -9.06
CA GLY A 64 8.21 36.46 -8.16
C GLY A 64 7.83 36.95 -6.77
N GLU A 65 8.00 36.08 -5.78
CA GLU A 65 8.34 36.50 -4.43
C GLU A 65 9.56 35.72 -3.97
N ASP A 66 10.65 36.47 -4.04
CA ASP A 66 11.92 36.27 -3.36
C ASP A 66 11.68 35.93 -1.87
N ARG A 67 11.90 34.68 -1.50
CA ARG A 67 12.22 34.29 -0.13
C ARG A 67 13.42 33.37 -0.12
N SER A 68 14.57 34.00 -0.30
CA SER A 68 15.79 33.59 0.38
C SER A 68 15.48 33.40 1.87
N ASN A 69 15.35 32.15 2.31
CA ASN A 69 15.60 31.81 3.69
C ASN A 69 16.79 30.86 3.73
N SER A 70 17.97 31.46 3.63
CA SER A 70 19.21 30.89 4.13
C SER A 70 19.00 30.58 5.61
N THR A 71 18.67 29.33 5.91
CA THR A 71 18.97 28.78 7.23
C THR A 71 20.28 28.03 7.06
N ASP A 72 21.36 28.83 7.10
CA ASP A 72 22.69 28.39 7.47
C ASP A 72 22.59 27.80 8.88
N GLY A 73 22.42 26.49 8.90
CA GLY A 73 22.48 25.65 10.09
C GLY A 73 23.60 24.65 9.87
N THR A 74 24.83 25.16 9.84
CA THR A 74 26.05 24.38 10.08
C THR A 74 25.89 23.69 11.43
N ASN A 75 25.40 22.46 11.42
CA ASN A 75 25.54 21.53 12.52
C ASN A 75 26.47 20.42 12.04
N GLU A 76 27.76 20.69 12.19
CA GLU A 76 28.82 19.69 12.26
C GLU A 76 28.53 18.78 13.45
N GLN A 77 27.64 17.81 13.28
CA GLN A 77 27.74 16.55 14.01
C GLN A 77 28.46 15.56 13.13
N GLU A 78 29.79 15.65 13.26
CA GLU A 78 30.73 14.54 13.20
C GLU A 78 30.15 13.34 13.95
N ILE A 79 29.36 12.53 13.23
CA ILE A 79 29.13 11.14 13.61
C ILE A 79 29.90 10.35 12.56
N ALA A 80 31.13 10.01 12.92
CA ALA A 80 31.90 8.94 12.32
C ALA A 80 31.09 7.64 12.44
N GLN A 81 30.17 7.41 11.50
CA GLN A 81 29.77 6.07 11.14
C GLN A 81 30.68 5.65 10.00
N GLU A 82 31.70 4.88 10.39
CA GLU A 82 32.43 3.99 9.52
C GLU A 82 31.45 3.36 8.54
N THR A 83 31.53 3.85 7.30
CA THR A 83 30.96 3.19 6.14
C THR A 83 31.86 1.99 5.90
N PRO A 84 31.39 0.74 6.08
CA PRO A 84 32.05 -0.38 5.43
C PRO A 84 31.84 -0.12 3.94
N ALA A 85 32.88 0.38 3.29
CA ALA A 85 33.02 0.34 1.86
C ALA A 85 33.16 -1.14 1.45
N GLU A 86 32.05 -1.86 1.53
CA GLU A 86 31.94 -3.22 1.03
C GLU A 86 31.78 -3.12 -0.49
N GLY A 87 32.71 -3.76 -1.18
CA GLY A 87 33.05 -3.46 -2.56
C GLY A 87 31.88 -3.63 -3.51
N VAL A 88 31.85 -2.72 -4.48
CA VAL A 88 31.06 -2.77 -5.71
C VAL A 88 31.58 -3.95 -6.55
N ALA A 89 31.21 -5.16 -6.16
CA ALA A 89 31.19 -6.27 -7.10
C ALA A 89 29.93 -6.08 -7.93
N ASP A 90 30.12 -5.64 -9.18
CA ASP A 90 29.16 -5.67 -10.29
C ASP A 90 28.77 -7.13 -10.60
N SER A 91 28.24 -7.81 -9.58
CA SER A 91 27.48 -9.01 -9.77
C SER A 91 26.14 -8.47 -10.22
N LYS A 92 25.90 -8.53 -11.53
CA LYS A 92 24.58 -8.54 -12.16
C LYS A 92 23.80 -9.74 -11.62
N GLY A 93 23.56 -9.70 -10.32
CA GLY A 93 23.27 -10.80 -9.43
C GLY A 93 21.86 -10.59 -8.94
N ALA A 94 21.06 -11.64 -9.08
CA ALA A 94 19.69 -11.67 -8.63
C ALA A 94 19.59 -11.08 -7.22
N VAL A 95 18.75 -10.05 -7.06
CA VAL A 95 18.45 -9.48 -5.76
C VAL A 95 17.73 -10.56 -4.94
N ASP A 96 18.34 -10.97 -3.84
CA ASP A 96 17.78 -11.98 -2.96
C ASP A 96 16.63 -11.41 -2.12
N ILE A 97 15.63 -12.25 -1.80
CA ILE A 97 14.47 -11.88 -0.98
C ILE A 97 14.89 -11.41 0.42
N ALA A 98 15.95 -11.98 1.00
CA ALA A 98 16.45 -11.59 2.31
C ALA A 98 16.98 -10.15 2.31
N THR A 99 17.61 -9.72 1.21
CA THR A 99 18.06 -8.34 1.03
C THR A 99 16.87 -7.39 0.99
N VAL A 100 15.83 -7.72 0.20
CA VAL A 100 14.61 -6.89 0.13
C VAL A 100 13.95 -6.78 1.50
N GLN A 101 13.82 -7.88 2.24
CA GLN A 101 13.25 -7.91 3.59
C GLN A 101 14.06 -7.06 4.58
N LYS A 102 15.40 -7.13 4.54
CA LYS A 102 16.29 -6.32 5.39
C LYS A 102 16.06 -4.81 5.18
N TYR A 103 15.85 -4.39 3.94
CA TYR A 103 15.64 -2.99 3.59
C TYR A 103 14.16 -2.55 3.62
N TRP A 104 13.23 -3.48 3.85
CA TRP A 104 11.79 -3.23 3.78
C TRP A 104 11.33 -2.14 4.75
N THR A 105 11.80 -2.15 5.99
CA THR A 105 11.45 -1.13 6.99
C THR A 105 11.96 0.26 6.62
N THR A 106 13.16 0.35 6.02
CA THR A 106 13.70 1.62 5.52
C THR A 106 12.89 2.14 4.35
N PHE A 107 12.54 1.26 3.42
CA PHE A 107 11.65 1.57 2.30
C PHE A 107 10.28 2.09 2.78
N GLN A 108 9.64 1.44 3.75
CA GLN A 108 8.36 1.89 4.30
C GLN A 108 8.43 3.29 4.92
N LYS A 109 9.55 3.65 5.57
CA LYS A 109 9.77 5.01 6.08
C LYS A 109 9.80 6.02 4.94
N SER A 110 10.59 5.77 3.90
CA SER A 110 10.66 6.64 2.71
C SER A 110 9.30 6.80 2.02
N VAL A 111 8.47 5.74 1.99
CA VAL A 111 7.10 5.83 1.46
C VAL A 111 6.23 6.72 2.34
N ARG A 112 6.35 6.63 3.67
CA ARG A 112 5.58 7.43 4.64
C ARG A 112 5.83 8.93 4.50
N ASP A 113 7.06 9.33 4.17
CA ASP A 113 7.39 10.73 3.91
C ASP A 113 6.76 11.29 2.62
N LYS A 114 6.45 10.42 1.65
CA LYS A 114 5.92 10.81 0.33
C LYS A 114 4.41 10.63 0.20
N HIS A 115 3.82 9.67 0.91
CA HIS A 115 2.42 9.31 0.75
C HIS A 115 1.79 8.89 2.08
N ALA A 116 0.58 9.40 2.37
CA ALA A 116 -0.09 9.16 3.64
C ALA A 116 -0.70 7.75 3.77
N SER A 117 -1.35 7.24 2.71
CA SER A 117 -2.10 5.97 2.78
C SER A 117 -1.32 4.71 2.39
N LEU A 118 -0.35 4.79 1.47
CA LEU A 118 0.44 3.64 1.01
C LEU A 118 1.21 2.89 2.10
N PRO A 119 1.79 3.53 3.13
CA PRO A 119 2.50 2.82 4.19
C PRO A 119 1.61 1.80 4.89
N MET A 120 0.34 2.13 5.14
CA MET A 120 -0.62 1.23 5.78
C MET A 120 -0.90 0.00 4.90
N THR A 121 -1.00 0.19 3.58
CA THR A 121 -1.17 -0.88 2.61
C THR A 121 0.04 -1.82 2.57
N LEU A 122 1.26 -1.25 2.59
CA LEU A 122 2.51 -2.02 2.57
C LEU A 122 2.81 -2.73 3.89
N GLU A 123 2.32 -2.21 5.02
CA GLU A 123 2.46 -2.84 6.33
C GLU A 123 1.65 -4.14 6.43
N GLN A 124 0.53 -4.21 5.69
CA GLN A 124 -0.29 -5.43 5.58
C GLN A 124 0.14 -6.36 4.45
N GLY A 125 1.13 -5.95 3.65
CA GLY A 125 1.67 -6.74 2.54
C GLY A 125 2.86 -7.58 2.97
N GLU A 126 2.90 -8.83 2.51
CA GLU A 126 4.03 -9.74 2.70
C GLU A 126 4.80 -9.93 1.39
N ILE A 127 6.12 -9.94 1.45
CA ILE A 127 6.96 -10.19 0.27
C ILE A 127 6.98 -11.69 0.01
N THR A 128 6.45 -12.11 -1.14
CA THR A 128 6.29 -13.54 -1.46
C THR A 128 7.44 -14.07 -2.28
N ARG A 129 7.85 -13.34 -3.32
CA ARG A 129 8.94 -13.74 -4.23
C ARG A 129 9.59 -12.54 -4.90
N VAL A 130 10.81 -12.74 -5.39
CA VAL A 130 11.57 -11.76 -6.19
C VAL A 130 12.06 -12.46 -7.45
N GLU A 131 11.60 -12.02 -8.62
CA GLU A 131 11.96 -12.63 -9.91
C GLU A 131 12.25 -11.56 -10.94
N ASN A 132 13.37 -11.67 -11.67
CA ASN A 132 13.73 -10.75 -12.76
C ASN A 132 13.71 -9.26 -12.40
N GLY A 133 14.03 -8.93 -11.15
CA GLY A 133 13.96 -7.55 -10.64
C GLY A 133 12.54 -7.06 -10.35
N VAL A 134 11.57 -7.96 -10.30
CA VAL A 134 10.20 -7.71 -9.86
C VAL A 134 10.01 -8.28 -8.46
N VAL A 135 9.61 -7.43 -7.52
CA VAL A 135 9.25 -7.82 -6.16
C VAL A 135 7.74 -8.00 -6.08
N TYR A 136 7.32 -9.21 -5.76
CA TYR A 136 5.92 -9.58 -5.61
C TYR A 136 5.52 -9.47 -4.15
N VAL A 137 4.51 -8.65 -3.89
CA VAL A 137 3.97 -8.41 -2.54
C VAL A 137 2.54 -8.92 -2.50
N THR A 138 2.26 -9.88 -1.63
CA THR A 138 0.91 -10.38 -1.43
C THR A 138 0.19 -9.54 -0.38
N VAL A 139 -1.00 -9.05 -0.71
CA VAL A 139 -1.86 -8.25 0.19
C VAL A 139 -3.19 -8.93 0.44
N GLN A 140 -3.79 -8.66 1.61
CA GLN A 140 -5.04 -9.29 2.04
C GLN A 140 -6.27 -8.88 1.22
N PHE A 141 -6.27 -7.69 0.60
CA PHE A 141 -7.42 -7.17 -0.11
C PHE A 141 -7.09 -6.74 -1.54
N ALA A 142 -7.98 -7.04 -2.49
CA ALA A 142 -7.79 -6.71 -3.90
C ALA A 142 -7.60 -5.21 -4.15
N PHE A 143 -8.32 -4.35 -3.42
CA PHE A 143 -8.20 -2.90 -3.58
C PHE A 143 -6.81 -2.36 -3.19
N TYR A 144 -6.13 -3.03 -2.26
CA TYR A 144 -4.74 -2.70 -1.91
C TYR A 144 -3.78 -3.06 -3.05
N ALA A 145 -3.99 -4.21 -3.68
CA ALA A 145 -3.20 -4.62 -4.84
C ALA A 145 -3.39 -3.63 -6.00
N GLU A 146 -4.62 -3.24 -6.28
CA GLU A 146 -4.96 -2.24 -7.29
C GLU A 146 -4.35 -0.86 -6.98
N THR A 147 -4.42 -0.43 -5.72
CA THR A 147 -3.84 0.85 -5.28
C THR A 147 -2.33 0.87 -5.48
N ILE A 148 -1.62 -0.22 -5.16
CA ILE A 148 -0.17 -0.34 -5.37
C ILE A 148 0.16 -0.40 -6.87
N ASN A 149 -0.60 -1.17 -7.64
CA ASN A 149 -0.38 -1.38 -9.07
C ASN A 149 -0.83 -0.19 -9.93
N THR A 150 -1.51 0.79 -9.35
CA THR A 150 -1.84 2.05 -10.03
C THR A 150 -0.56 2.70 -10.55
N GLY A 151 -0.49 3.04 -11.83
CA GLY A 151 0.78 3.41 -12.50
C GLY A 151 1.61 4.48 -11.78
N LYS A 152 0.98 5.54 -11.25
CA LYS A 152 1.67 6.59 -10.48
C LYS A 152 2.28 6.06 -9.18
N ASN A 153 1.57 5.18 -8.48
CA ASN A 153 2.00 4.59 -7.22
C ASN A 153 3.09 3.55 -7.48
N SER A 154 2.88 2.66 -8.45
CA SER A 154 3.88 1.66 -8.84
C SER A 154 5.20 2.31 -9.27
N GLU A 155 5.17 3.39 -10.05
CA GLU A 155 6.38 4.12 -10.44
C GLU A 155 7.08 4.76 -9.24
N LEU A 156 6.33 5.39 -8.34
CA LEU A 156 6.87 5.98 -7.11
C LEU A 156 7.51 4.93 -6.21
N LEU A 157 6.82 3.80 -5.99
CA LEU A 157 7.30 2.71 -5.14
C LEU A 157 8.53 2.06 -5.76
N SER A 158 8.53 1.82 -7.07
CA SER A 158 9.69 1.28 -7.79
C SER A 158 10.90 2.21 -7.69
N LYS A 159 10.69 3.53 -7.80
CA LYS A 159 11.75 4.54 -7.63
C LYS A 159 12.33 4.53 -6.22
N LEU A 160 11.48 4.58 -5.18
CA LEU A 160 11.93 4.55 -3.78
C LEU A 160 12.65 3.24 -3.44
N LEU A 161 12.12 2.11 -3.91
CA LEU A 161 12.75 0.80 -3.67
C LEU A 161 14.12 0.72 -4.34
N SER A 162 14.23 1.28 -5.56
CA SER A 162 15.50 1.33 -6.29
C SER A 162 16.52 2.25 -5.62
N GLU A 163 16.08 3.34 -4.97
CA GLU A 163 16.93 4.25 -4.20
C GLU A 163 17.49 3.58 -2.95
N VAL A 164 16.68 2.80 -2.24
CA VAL A 164 17.09 2.12 -0.99
C VAL A 164 18.01 0.94 -1.26
N ILE A 165 17.71 0.13 -2.28
CA ILE A 165 18.47 -1.11 -2.58
C ILE A 165 19.65 -0.84 -3.54
N GLY A 166 19.62 0.28 -4.28
CA GLY A 166 20.64 0.61 -5.27
C GLY A 166 20.53 -0.20 -6.56
N SER A 167 19.39 -0.85 -6.81
CA SER A 167 19.11 -1.67 -7.99
C SER A 167 17.73 -1.35 -8.55
N LYS A 168 17.58 -1.32 -9.88
CA LYS A 168 16.29 -1.02 -10.51
C LYS A 168 15.31 -2.17 -10.28
N LEU A 169 14.38 -1.98 -9.36
CA LEU A 169 13.35 -2.95 -9.00
C LEU A 169 11.96 -2.41 -9.29
N VAL A 170 11.06 -3.30 -9.72
CA VAL A 170 9.64 -3.01 -9.93
C VAL A 170 8.84 -3.71 -8.85
N LEU A 171 7.91 -3.00 -8.23
CA LEU A 171 7.03 -3.57 -7.21
C LEU A 171 5.66 -3.90 -7.82
N VAL A 172 5.22 -5.14 -7.66
CA VAL A 172 3.91 -5.64 -8.09
C VAL A 172 3.19 -6.23 -6.89
N ALA A 173 1.96 -5.79 -6.66
CA ALA A 173 1.12 -6.35 -5.62
C ALA A 173 0.15 -7.40 -6.19
N GLU A 174 0.04 -8.54 -5.51
CA GLU A 174 -0.89 -9.61 -5.80
C GLU A 174 -1.88 -9.75 -4.63
N HIS A 175 -3.13 -10.05 -4.94
CA HIS A 175 -4.13 -10.32 -3.90
C HIS A 175 -3.98 -11.77 -3.43
N ALA A 176 -3.90 -11.99 -2.11
CA ALA A 176 -3.76 -13.32 -1.51
C ALA A 176 -4.88 -14.28 -1.96
N GLY A 177 -6.09 -13.77 -2.20
CA GLY A 177 -7.23 -14.58 -2.62
C GLY A 177 -7.39 -14.78 -4.12
N SER A 178 -6.42 -14.42 -4.97
CA SER A 178 -6.57 -14.51 -6.43
C SER A 178 -6.03 -15.79 -7.08
N THR A 179 -5.41 -16.71 -6.34
CA THR A 179 -4.69 -17.83 -7.00
C THR A 179 -5.16 -19.23 -6.65
N GLU A 180 -6.11 -19.41 -5.73
CA GLU A 180 -6.73 -20.72 -5.55
C GLU A 180 -8.23 -20.52 -5.44
N SER A 181 -8.96 -21.08 -6.42
CA SER A 181 -10.36 -21.41 -6.24
C SER A 181 -10.47 -22.15 -4.93
N ASP A 182 -10.92 -21.45 -3.88
CA ASP A 182 -11.16 -22.05 -2.58
C ASP A 182 -11.99 -23.31 -2.84
N PRO A 183 -11.54 -24.52 -2.43
CA PRO A 183 -12.24 -25.75 -2.77
C PRO A 183 -13.70 -25.72 -2.29
N ASN A 184 -14.01 -24.89 -1.29
CA ASN A 184 -15.36 -24.62 -0.83
C ASN A 184 -16.18 -23.80 -1.84
N VAL A 185 -15.58 -22.81 -2.51
CA VAL A 185 -16.26 -22.03 -3.56
C VAL A 185 -16.43 -22.90 -4.80
N ALA A 186 -15.45 -23.72 -5.17
CA ALA A 186 -15.57 -24.69 -6.24
C ALA A 186 -16.69 -25.73 -5.95
N ALA A 187 -16.76 -26.25 -4.72
CA ALA A 187 -17.81 -27.17 -4.29
C ALA A 187 -19.20 -26.50 -4.24
N LEU A 188 -19.28 -25.21 -3.90
CA LEU A 188 -20.52 -24.44 -3.99
C LEU A 188 -20.95 -24.23 -5.44
N MET A 189 -20.04 -23.87 -6.35
CA MET A 189 -20.39 -23.69 -7.77
C MET A 189 -20.82 -25.00 -8.44
N ASP A 190 -20.22 -26.13 -8.05
CA ASP A 190 -20.65 -27.48 -8.44
C ASP A 190 -22.03 -27.82 -7.85
N ALA A 191 -22.25 -27.56 -6.55
CA ALA A 191 -23.53 -27.82 -5.88
C ALA A 191 -24.69 -26.94 -6.39
N PHE A 192 -24.40 -25.73 -6.88
CA PHE A 192 -25.39 -24.84 -7.49
C PHE A 192 -25.62 -25.12 -8.99
N GLY A 193 -25.00 -26.17 -9.55
CA GLY A 193 -25.28 -26.62 -10.92
C GLY A 193 -24.92 -25.59 -11.99
N GLY A 194 -23.98 -24.71 -11.70
CA GLY A 194 -23.49 -23.70 -12.63
C GLY A 194 -22.54 -24.33 -13.64
N GLU A 195 -23.08 -24.91 -14.71
CA GLU A 195 -22.29 -25.25 -15.89
C GLU A 195 -21.79 -23.94 -16.52
N VAL A 196 -20.51 -23.62 -16.30
CA VAL A 196 -19.85 -22.50 -16.98
C VAL A 196 -19.65 -22.93 -18.42
N ILE A 197 -20.54 -22.46 -19.30
CA ILE A 197 -20.37 -22.61 -20.74
C ILE A 197 -19.19 -21.70 -21.13
N ALA A 198 -18.07 -22.33 -21.50
CA ALA A 198 -16.82 -21.70 -21.90
C ALA A 198 -16.91 -20.97 -23.24
#